data_AF-A0A8H7MDL8-F1
#
_entry.id   AF-A0A8H7MDL8-F1
#
_cell.length_a   1.000
_cell.length_b   1.000
_cell.length_c   1.000
_cell.angle_alpha   90.00
_cell.angle_beta   90.00
_cell.angle_gamma   90.00
#
_symmetry.space_group_name_H-M   'P 1'
#
loop_
_entity.id
_entity.type
_entity.pdbx_description
1 polymer ?
#
loop_
_entity_poly.entity_id
_entity_poly.type
_entity_poly.pdbx_seq_one_letter_code
_entity_poly.pdbx_strand_id
1 'polypeptide(L)'
;MTSYGGRRIQELHSKRLAGWWSTAEGKEEIPVSGAVPFSKVVSSQNAPLVYLPGREPITEENAKGRIILRDFPMHSIPYSLIFLQCHSKTPDFKKDLFGSYKRPGFADMALKDDLVEAGRAGAAGMVIMFRVEREQVESYFEPHQGVHCRLPSVYVGVDEAIKLKKYASHCFSAIISVDGEVAPATTRNLLAVLPGQSEERVMFETHTDGNTYVQENGPVALLALAQYFAKQPLSLRTRTIEFAFNTGHLHISKEGSHRHAQQLDRAFDREKLALVIPVEHLGTREIEERARPDGKPGSTLEYTGRGETMIWCVGPSPPVLSAIQRAVSRRKLDRVIVAPGISKPDRSRVPTYSSFGGIGTCYHNALLPTTSLISGPWSLWAPRFGSSAVDVSRLRAQTLAIGDIYLALENLPRREIIGGYAGYRRCRETGANVAASLTPDEIV
;
A
#
# COMPACT_ATOMS: atom_id res chain seq x y z
N MET A 1 43.32 -14.20 7.05
CA MET A 1 42.73 -13.38 8.12
C MET A 1 42.59 -11.97 7.59
N THR A 2 41.38 -11.43 7.48
CA THR A 2 41.13 -10.03 7.09
C THR A 2 39.73 -9.65 7.56
N SER A 3 39.62 -8.88 8.63
CA SER A 3 38.35 -8.55 9.28
C SER A 3 37.70 -7.31 8.67
N TYR A 4 36.63 -7.50 7.89
CA TYR A 4 35.71 -6.40 7.59
C TYR A 4 34.84 -6.13 8.83
N GLY A 5 35.16 -5.03 9.52
CA GLY A 5 34.49 -4.64 10.76
C GLY A 5 33.03 -4.28 10.52
N GLY A 6 32.13 -4.95 11.25
CA GLY A 6 30.71 -4.63 11.23
C GLY A 6 30.47 -3.24 11.81
N ARG A 7 30.03 -2.30 10.96
CA ARG A 7 29.44 -1.04 11.44
C ARG A 7 28.13 -1.40 12.13
N ARG A 8 28.03 -1.14 13.44
CA ARG A 8 26.74 -1.21 14.15
C ARG A 8 25.75 -0.31 13.44
N ILE A 9 24.54 -0.80 13.23
CA ILE A 9 23.38 0.05 12.98
C ILE A 9 23.23 0.88 14.25
N GLN A 10 23.57 2.17 14.19
CA GLN A 10 23.25 3.09 15.29
C GLN A 10 21.76 3.38 15.24
N GLU A 11 21.11 3.30 16.39
CA GLU A 11 19.71 3.70 16.55
C GLU A 11 19.59 5.18 16.20
N LEU A 12 18.89 5.47 15.09
CA LEU A 12 18.43 6.81 14.76
C LEU A 12 17.28 7.17 15.71
N HIS A 13 17.63 7.44 16.97
CA HIS A 13 16.74 8.10 17.90
C HIS A 13 16.22 9.39 17.27
N SER A 14 14.92 9.65 17.46
CA SER A 14 14.22 10.80 16.90
C SER A 14 14.85 12.11 17.39
N LYS A 15 15.68 12.71 16.53
CA LYS A 15 15.96 14.15 16.61
C LYS A 15 14.63 14.86 16.39
N ARG A 16 14.30 15.81 17.28
CA ARG A 16 13.03 16.56 17.27
C ARG A 16 12.71 17.07 15.86
N LEU A 17 11.56 16.69 15.34
CA LEU A 17 10.94 17.30 14.16
C LEU A 17 10.08 18.46 14.67
N ALA A 18 10.29 19.66 14.09
CA ALA A 18 9.76 20.96 14.53
C ALA A 18 10.24 21.49 15.91
N GLY A 19 10.24 22.83 16.04
CA GLY A 19 10.38 23.56 17.31
C GLY A 19 10.98 24.97 17.20
N TRP A 20 10.88 25.72 18.31
CA TRP A 20 11.48 27.05 18.63
C TRP A 20 10.67 28.33 18.32
N TRP A 21 11.06 29.43 19.00
CA TRP A 21 10.19 30.50 19.56
C TRP A 21 10.07 31.74 18.61
N SER A 22 9.51 32.93 18.92
CA SER A 22 9.33 33.71 20.18
C SER A 22 8.30 34.85 20.02
N THR A 23 8.15 35.85 20.92
CA THR A 23 7.63 35.79 22.31
C THR A 23 6.85 37.09 22.63
N ALA A 24 5.51 37.09 22.53
CA ALA A 24 4.61 38.10 23.10
C ALA A 24 3.19 37.50 23.17
N GLU A 25 2.69 37.24 24.38
CA GLU A 25 1.39 36.62 24.74
C GLU A 25 1.03 35.24 24.09
N GLY A 26 0.35 34.39 24.85
CA GLY A 26 -0.56 33.35 24.33
C GLY A 26 -0.04 32.17 23.47
N LYS A 27 1.27 31.99 23.27
CA LYS A 27 1.78 30.89 22.41
C LYS A 27 1.77 29.53 23.12
N GLU A 28 1.26 28.50 22.45
CA GLU A 28 1.30 27.10 22.86
C GLU A 28 1.76 26.18 21.71
N GLU A 29 2.50 25.13 22.05
CA GLU A 29 2.99 24.10 21.11
C GLU A 29 2.01 22.93 21.04
N ILE A 30 1.70 22.46 19.82
CA ILE A 30 0.80 21.32 19.58
C ILE A 30 1.64 20.18 18.99
N PRO A 31 1.75 19.02 19.68
CA PRO A 31 2.58 17.93 19.20
C PRO A 31 1.96 17.27 17.97
N VAL A 32 2.78 17.00 16.96
CA VAL A 32 2.36 16.30 15.74
C VAL A 32 2.59 14.80 15.86
N SER A 33 1.89 14.02 15.04
CA SER A 33 2.22 12.61 14.79
C SER A 33 3.38 12.49 13.80
N GLY A 34 3.51 13.43 12.86
CA GLY A 34 4.59 13.50 11.89
C GLY A 34 4.30 14.51 10.76
N ALA A 35 5.29 14.75 9.90
CA ALA A 35 5.05 15.44 8.63
C ALA A 35 4.32 14.52 7.64
N VAL A 36 3.48 15.09 6.78
CA VAL A 36 2.84 14.36 5.70
C VAL A 36 3.88 14.10 4.59
N PRO A 37 4.03 12.87 4.07
CA PRO A 37 4.93 12.57 2.96
C PRO A 37 4.72 13.49 1.77
N PHE A 38 5.82 13.84 1.10
CA PHE A 38 5.85 14.75 -0.06
C PHE A 38 5.27 16.16 0.18
N SER A 39 4.94 16.53 1.42
CA SER A 39 4.62 17.92 1.76
C SER A 39 5.85 18.84 1.65
N LYS A 40 5.62 20.14 1.49
CA LYS A 40 6.68 21.10 1.25
C LYS A 40 7.51 21.31 2.52
N VAL A 41 8.81 21.02 2.43
CA VAL A 41 9.82 21.41 3.42
C VAL A 41 9.91 22.93 3.50
N VAL A 42 9.24 23.52 4.49
CA VAL A 42 9.22 24.96 4.79
C VAL A 42 8.53 25.21 6.14
N SER A 43 8.81 26.36 6.76
CA SER A 43 7.90 26.97 7.76
C SER A 43 6.84 27.81 7.05
N SER A 44 5.57 27.64 7.42
CA SER A 44 4.48 28.50 6.96
C SER A 44 4.62 29.92 7.51
N GLN A 45 3.89 30.86 6.90
CA GLN A 45 3.59 32.12 7.59
C GLN A 45 2.64 31.84 8.78
N ASN A 46 2.58 32.78 9.73
CA ASN A 46 1.55 32.74 10.78
C ASN A 46 0.18 33.04 10.14
N ALA A 47 -0.71 32.05 10.15
CA ALA A 47 -1.95 32.08 9.36
C ALA A 47 -3.16 31.58 10.18
N PRO A 48 -4.37 32.13 9.95
CA PRO A 48 -5.56 31.73 10.69
C PRO A 48 -5.93 30.27 10.42
N LEU A 49 -6.36 29.57 11.46
CA LEU A 49 -6.89 28.21 11.37
C LEU A 49 -8.31 28.21 10.80
N VAL A 50 -8.57 27.39 9.79
CA VAL A 50 -9.92 27.13 9.26
C VAL A 50 -10.21 25.64 9.29
N TYR A 51 -11.36 25.23 9.84
CA TYR A 51 -11.78 23.83 9.83
C TYR A 51 -12.69 23.57 8.63
N LEU A 52 -12.26 22.69 7.73
CA LEU A 52 -13.01 22.26 6.55
C LEU A 52 -13.36 20.76 6.71
N PRO A 53 -14.60 20.39 7.11
CA PRO A 53 -15.01 19.00 7.23
C PRO A 53 -14.70 18.17 5.98
N GLY A 54 -14.33 16.90 6.11
CA GLY A 54 -13.76 16.04 5.05
C GLY A 54 -14.67 15.69 3.84
N ARG A 55 -15.67 16.52 3.52
CA ARG A 55 -16.44 16.52 2.27
C ARG A 55 -16.64 17.93 1.68
N GLU A 56 -16.19 18.98 2.36
CA GLU A 56 -16.23 20.34 1.85
C GLU A 56 -15.11 20.54 0.81
N PRO A 57 -15.40 21.00 -0.42
CA PRO A 57 -14.37 21.29 -1.41
C PRO A 57 -13.38 22.35 -0.91
N ILE A 58 -12.10 22.23 -1.29
CA ILE A 58 -11.09 23.21 -0.91
C ILE A 58 -11.00 24.26 -2.03
N THR A 59 -11.34 25.51 -1.71
CA THR A 59 -11.48 26.61 -2.67
C THR A 59 -10.61 27.80 -2.28
N GLU A 60 -10.31 28.68 -3.23
CA GLU A 60 -9.58 29.92 -2.94
C GLU A 60 -10.30 30.79 -1.89
N GLU A 61 -11.64 30.79 -1.87
CA GLU A 61 -12.46 31.52 -0.91
C GLU A 61 -12.35 30.97 0.53
N ASN A 62 -12.36 29.63 0.71
CA ASN A 62 -12.31 29.03 2.04
C ASN A 62 -10.89 28.75 2.56
N ALA A 63 -9.86 28.70 1.69
CA ALA A 63 -8.51 28.30 2.07
C ALA A 63 -7.37 29.33 1.86
N LYS A 64 -7.50 30.33 0.98
CA LYS A 64 -6.37 31.21 0.62
C LYS A 64 -5.75 31.92 1.83
N GLY A 65 -4.44 31.70 2.03
CA GLY A 65 -3.68 32.27 3.14
C GLY A 65 -4.04 31.71 4.53
N ARG A 66 -4.83 30.63 4.61
CA ARG A 66 -5.25 29.97 5.88
C ARG A 66 -4.52 28.65 6.10
N ILE A 67 -4.51 28.16 7.33
CA ILE A 67 -4.11 26.78 7.64
C ILE A 67 -5.38 25.93 7.74
N ILE A 68 -5.50 24.94 6.85
CA ILE A 68 -6.65 24.04 6.80
C ILE A 68 -6.52 22.98 7.90
N LEU A 69 -7.57 22.78 8.68
CA LEU A 69 -7.77 21.59 9.53
C LEU A 69 -8.73 20.65 8.80
N ARG A 70 -8.25 19.46 8.42
CA ARG A 70 -9.00 18.42 7.70
C ARG A 70 -9.10 17.14 8.54
N ASP A 71 -10.25 16.48 8.58
CA ASP A 71 -10.34 15.15 9.19
C ASP A 71 -9.75 14.09 8.25
N PHE A 72 -9.01 13.11 8.80
CA PHE A 72 -8.46 12.00 8.02
C PHE A 72 -9.59 11.20 7.33
N PRO A 73 -9.55 11.01 6.00
CA PRO A 73 -10.65 10.39 5.25
C PRO A 73 -10.70 8.88 5.49
N MET A 74 -11.63 8.43 6.35
CA MET A 74 -11.87 7.02 6.63
C MET A 74 -13.06 6.48 5.84
N HIS A 75 -12.81 5.46 5.00
CA HIS A 75 -13.85 4.74 4.26
C HIS A 75 -14.06 3.33 4.81
N SER A 76 -15.28 2.81 4.65
CA SER A 76 -15.68 1.47 5.09
C SER A 76 -16.50 0.77 4.01
N ILE A 77 -16.10 -0.45 3.64
CA ILE A 77 -16.80 -1.25 2.63
C ILE A 77 -17.53 -2.42 3.33
N PRO A 78 -18.87 -2.54 3.22
CA PRO A 78 -19.60 -3.69 3.74
C PRO A 78 -19.03 -5.01 3.20
N TYR A 79 -18.73 -5.96 4.10
CA TYR A 79 -18.14 -7.24 3.70
C TYR A 79 -19.04 -8.01 2.71
N SER A 80 -20.36 -7.85 2.81
CA SER A 80 -21.32 -8.38 1.84
C SER A 80 -21.06 -7.97 0.39
N LEU A 81 -20.59 -6.73 0.13
CA LEU A 81 -20.24 -6.26 -1.21
C LEU A 81 -18.93 -6.88 -1.71
N ILE A 82 -17.93 -7.00 -0.84
CA ILE A 82 -16.66 -7.69 -1.15
C ILE A 82 -16.93 -9.17 -1.47
N PHE A 83 -17.82 -9.79 -0.69
CA PHE A 83 -18.18 -11.20 -0.81
C PHE A 83 -19.04 -11.52 -2.05
N LEU A 84 -19.74 -10.53 -2.61
CA LEU A 84 -20.52 -10.67 -3.85
C LEU A 84 -19.62 -10.84 -5.09
N GLN A 85 -18.39 -10.31 -5.04
CA GLN A 85 -17.44 -10.32 -6.15
C GLN A 85 -16.36 -11.41 -6.04
N CYS A 86 -16.19 -12.02 -4.86
CA CYS A 86 -15.16 -13.05 -4.64
C CYS A 86 -15.47 -14.40 -5.32
N HIS A 87 -14.44 -15.09 -5.81
CA HIS A 87 -14.52 -16.49 -6.23
C HIS A 87 -14.68 -17.45 -5.04
N SER A 88 -14.03 -17.12 -3.92
CA SER A 88 -14.09 -17.90 -2.68
C SER A 88 -13.54 -17.10 -1.51
N LYS A 89 -13.94 -17.43 -0.28
CA LYS A 89 -13.43 -16.85 0.95
C LYS A 89 -13.32 -17.92 2.04
N THR A 90 -12.42 -17.72 3.00
CA THR A 90 -12.19 -18.68 4.09
C THR A 90 -13.38 -18.72 5.09
N PRO A 91 -13.62 -19.85 5.80
CA PRO A 91 -14.87 -20.06 6.56
C PRO A 91 -15.04 -19.17 7.80
N ASP A 92 -13.97 -18.55 8.28
CA ASP A 92 -13.89 -17.65 9.42
C ASP A 92 -14.64 -16.32 9.19
N PHE A 93 -14.77 -15.87 7.93
CA PHE A 93 -15.55 -14.69 7.55
C PHE A 93 -17.07 -14.78 7.84
N LYS A 94 -17.59 -15.94 8.27
CA LYS A 94 -19.03 -16.13 8.57
C LYS A 94 -19.60 -15.09 9.55
N LYS A 95 -18.79 -14.61 10.51
CA LYS A 95 -19.21 -13.59 11.48
C LYS A 95 -19.16 -12.16 10.94
N ASP A 96 -18.37 -11.91 9.89
CA ASP A 96 -18.14 -10.57 9.35
C ASP A 96 -19.17 -10.16 8.27
N LEU A 97 -20.07 -11.05 7.84
CA LEU A 97 -21.03 -10.85 6.74
C LEU A 97 -21.85 -9.54 6.83
N PHE A 98 -22.23 -9.15 8.05
CA PHE A 98 -23.01 -7.92 8.32
C PHE A 98 -22.14 -6.76 8.83
N GLY A 99 -20.82 -6.97 8.94
CA GLY A 99 -19.85 -5.94 9.27
C GLY A 99 -19.34 -5.18 8.04
N SER A 100 -18.45 -4.24 8.27
CA SER A 100 -17.73 -3.50 7.22
C SER A 100 -16.23 -3.51 7.47
N TYR A 101 -15.46 -3.64 6.40
CA TYR A 101 -14.01 -3.49 6.40
C TYR A 101 -13.68 -2.00 6.36
N LYS A 102 -13.15 -1.45 7.47
CA LYS A 102 -12.78 -0.03 7.63
C LYS A 102 -11.29 0.07 7.90
N ARG A 103 -10.53 0.64 6.96
CA ARG A 103 -9.07 0.72 7.02
C ARG A 103 -8.57 2.05 6.47
N PRO A 104 -7.41 2.54 6.93
CA PRO A 104 -6.93 3.85 6.52
C PRO A 104 -6.34 3.83 5.11
N GLY A 105 -5.85 2.68 4.60
CA GLY A 105 -5.38 2.50 3.21
C GLY A 105 -6.44 2.66 2.09
N PHE A 106 -7.58 3.27 2.40
CA PHE A 106 -8.52 3.84 1.42
C PHE A 106 -8.40 5.39 1.34
N ALA A 107 -7.49 6.00 2.10
CA ALA A 107 -7.33 7.44 2.24
C ALA A 107 -6.39 8.04 1.19
N ASP A 108 -5.33 7.34 0.79
CA ASP A 108 -4.26 7.78 -0.12
C ASP A 108 -4.69 8.74 -1.24
N MET A 109 -5.67 8.35 -2.07
CA MET A 109 -6.15 9.21 -3.16
C MET A 109 -6.83 10.49 -2.67
N ALA A 110 -7.70 10.39 -1.67
CA ALA A 110 -8.41 11.54 -1.10
C ALA A 110 -7.45 12.50 -0.37
N LEU A 111 -6.44 11.97 0.32
CA LEU A 111 -5.36 12.76 0.93
C LEU A 111 -4.56 13.51 -0.14
N LYS A 112 -4.15 12.80 -1.20
CA LYS A 112 -3.40 13.38 -2.33
C LYS A 112 -4.22 14.44 -3.07
N ASP A 113 -5.51 14.23 -3.26
CA ASP A 113 -6.40 15.22 -3.89
C ASP A 113 -6.60 16.46 -2.99
N ASP A 114 -6.92 16.30 -1.70
CA ASP A 114 -7.04 17.42 -0.75
C ASP A 114 -5.76 18.28 -0.67
N LEU A 115 -4.58 17.64 -0.63
CA LEU A 115 -3.28 18.34 -0.58
C LEU A 115 -3.00 19.13 -1.88
N VAL A 116 -3.40 18.59 -3.03
CA VAL A 116 -3.28 19.26 -4.33
C VAL A 116 -4.27 20.44 -4.43
N GLU A 117 -5.51 20.27 -3.99
CA GLU A 117 -6.51 21.34 -3.98
C GLU A 117 -6.10 22.47 -3.02
N ALA A 118 -5.63 22.16 -1.81
CA ALA A 118 -5.07 23.13 -0.87
C ALA A 118 -3.89 23.91 -1.47
N GLY A 119 -3.01 23.22 -2.21
CA GLY A 119 -1.88 23.83 -2.89
C GLY A 119 -2.27 24.78 -4.03
N ARG A 120 -3.35 24.45 -4.75
CA ARG A 120 -3.92 25.28 -5.83
C ARG A 120 -4.71 26.48 -5.28
N ALA A 121 -5.45 26.28 -4.19
CA ALA A 121 -6.22 27.33 -3.50
C ALA A 121 -5.35 28.34 -2.73
N GLY A 122 -4.03 28.11 -2.64
CA GLY A 122 -3.10 29.01 -1.95
C GLY A 122 -3.19 28.94 -0.43
N ALA A 123 -3.47 27.76 0.13
CA ALA A 123 -3.40 27.53 1.58
C ALA A 123 -1.97 27.76 2.11
N ALA A 124 -1.87 28.29 3.34
CA ALA A 124 -0.58 28.50 4.02
C ALA A 124 0.01 27.20 4.60
N GLY A 125 -0.84 26.20 4.86
CA GLY A 125 -0.48 24.89 5.40
C GLY A 125 -1.71 24.03 5.66
N MET A 126 -1.53 22.77 6.03
CA MET A 126 -2.63 21.83 6.30
C MET A 126 -2.32 20.86 7.44
N VAL A 127 -3.26 20.69 8.35
CA VAL A 127 -3.22 19.68 9.41
C VAL A 127 -4.27 18.62 9.11
N ILE A 128 -3.85 17.36 9.04
CA ILE A 128 -4.76 16.22 8.88
C ILE A 128 -4.92 15.52 10.23
N MET A 129 -6.16 15.43 10.68
CA MET A 129 -6.55 15.03 12.02
C MET A 129 -7.01 13.59 12.07
N PHE A 130 -6.27 12.73 12.76
CA PHE A 130 -6.74 11.39 13.09
C PHE A 130 -7.81 11.40 14.19
N ARG A 131 -8.60 10.32 14.24
CA ARG A 131 -9.56 10.06 15.31
C ARG A 131 -9.03 9.10 16.39
N VAL A 132 -7.73 8.79 16.36
CA VAL A 132 -7.02 7.88 17.29
C VAL A 132 -5.91 8.62 18.06
N GLU A 133 -5.34 8.01 19.09
CA GLU A 133 -4.18 8.58 19.81
C GLU A 133 -3.01 8.92 18.86
N ARG A 134 -2.38 10.08 19.07
CA ARG A 134 -1.27 10.61 18.28
C ARG A 134 -0.11 9.61 18.19
N GLU A 135 0.18 8.94 19.31
CA GLU A 135 1.25 7.96 19.45
C GLU A 135 1.04 6.72 18.58
N GLN A 136 -0.22 6.33 18.32
CA GLN A 136 -0.55 5.16 17.49
C GLN A 136 -0.33 5.40 15.99
N VAL A 137 -0.26 6.67 15.58
CA VAL A 137 -0.02 7.14 14.21
C VAL A 137 1.26 7.97 14.12
N GLU A 138 2.20 7.77 15.06
CA GLU A 138 3.53 8.40 15.01
C GLU A 138 4.28 7.98 13.74
N SER A 139 4.79 8.96 12.99
CA SER A 139 5.44 8.80 11.68
C SER A 139 4.58 8.09 10.61
N TYR A 140 3.27 8.37 10.60
CA TYR A 140 2.34 7.85 9.59
C TYR A 140 2.74 8.26 8.15
N PHE A 141 2.81 7.31 7.23
CA PHE A 141 3.26 7.52 5.84
C PHE A 141 2.16 7.25 4.82
N GLU A 142 1.30 8.25 4.58
CA GLU A 142 0.34 8.29 3.46
C GLU A 142 0.14 9.79 3.14
N PRO A 143 -0.14 10.23 1.90
CA PRO A 143 -0.16 9.44 0.67
C PRO A 143 1.24 9.03 0.18
N HIS A 144 1.30 7.99 -0.63
CA HIS A 144 2.52 7.39 -1.18
C HIS A 144 2.65 7.56 -2.71
N GLN A 145 1.74 8.35 -3.30
CA GLN A 145 1.65 8.63 -4.73
C GLN A 145 2.90 9.27 -5.35
N GLY A 146 3.78 9.89 -4.55
CA GLY A 146 4.98 10.58 -5.05
C GLY A 146 4.69 11.93 -5.70
N VAL A 147 3.73 12.69 -5.15
CA VAL A 147 3.30 14.01 -5.63
C VAL A 147 3.83 15.08 -4.67
N HIS A 148 4.82 15.85 -5.09
CA HIS A 148 5.41 16.93 -4.30
C HIS A 148 4.41 18.10 -4.15
N CYS A 149 3.88 18.24 -2.93
CA CYS A 149 2.82 19.19 -2.61
C CYS A 149 3.37 20.60 -2.33
N ARG A 150 2.53 21.62 -2.53
CA ARG A 150 2.96 23.05 -2.57
C ARG A 150 3.00 23.76 -1.21
N LEU A 151 2.55 23.08 -0.14
CA LEU A 151 2.40 23.60 1.23
C LEU A 151 2.98 22.63 2.29
N PRO A 152 3.39 23.12 3.47
CA PRO A 152 3.78 22.26 4.59
C PRO A 152 2.54 21.62 5.21
N SER A 153 2.59 20.32 5.49
CA SER A 153 1.46 19.57 6.03
C SER A 153 1.88 18.58 7.11
N VAL A 154 1.06 18.43 8.15
CA VAL A 154 1.35 17.57 9.31
C VAL A 154 0.14 16.72 9.73
N TYR A 155 0.41 15.56 10.31
CA TYR A 155 -0.56 14.71 11.00
C TYR A 155 -0.65 15.05 12.49
N VAL A 156 -1.83 14.94 13.07
CA VAL A 156 -2.07 15.04 14.52
C VAL A 156 -3.03 13.96 15.02
N GLY A 157 -2.98 13.64 16.32
CA GLY A 157 -3.91 12.74 16.99
C GLY A 157 -5.23 13.42 17.36
N VAL A 158 -6.12 12.64 17.99
CA VAL A 158 -7.49 13.07 18.28
C VAL A 158 -7.59 14.16 19.35
N ASP A 159 -6.73 14.13 20.37
CA ASP A 159 -6.76 15.13 21.45
C ASP A 159 -6.27 16.50 20.94
N GLU A 160 -5.25 16.50 20.09
CA GLU A 160 -4.76 17.69 19.40
C GLU A 160 -5.75 18.19 18.34
N ALA A 161 -6.43 17.29 17.62
CA ALA A 161 -7.48 17.63 16.66
C ALA A 161 -8.65 18.39 17.31
N ILE A 162 -9.13 17.93 18.47
CA ILE A 162 -10.18 18.60 19.25
C ILE A 162 -9.74 20.01 19.65
N LYS A 163 -8.48 20.13 20.10
CA LYS A 163 -7.87 21.39 20.54
C LYS A 163 -7.70 22.38 19.37
N LEU A 164 -7.21 21.93 18.22
CA LEU A 164 -7.09 22.74 17.01
C LEU A 164 -8.45 23.19 16.46
N LYS A 165 -9.48 22.33 16.45
CA LYS A 165 -10.84 22.72 16.07
C LYS A 165 -11.41 23.79 16.99
N LYS A 166 -11.14 23.73 18.30
CA LYS A 166 -11.49 24.81 19.24
C LYS A 166 -10.75 26.11 18.92
N TYR A 167 -9.47 26.06 18.55
CA TYR A 167 -8.72 27.26 18.18
C TYR A 167 -9.23 27.91 16.87
N ALA A 168 -9.57 27.11 15.87
CA ALA A 168 -10.23 27.60 14.65
C ALA A 168 -11.58 28.30 14.96
N SER A 169 -12.39 27.75 15.87
CA SER A 169 -13.66 28.38 16.29
C SER A 169 -13.49 29.66 17.12
N HIS A 170 -12.26 30.04 17.47
CA HIS A 170 -11.92 31.30 18.16
C HIS A 170 -10.95 32.16 17.31
N CYS A 171 -10.84 31.89 16.00
CA CYS A 171 -10.03 32.64 15.04
C CYS A 171 -8.52 32.73 15.35
N PHE A 172 -7.96 31.75 16.07
CA PHE A 172 -6.52 31.67 16.34
C PHE A 172 -5.72 31.46 15.05
N SER A 173 -4.47 31.92 15.06
CA SER A 173 -3.49 31.64 14.00
C SER A 173 -2.41 30.66 14.48
N ALA A 174 -1.80 29.95 13.54
CA ALA A 174 -0.74 28.98 13.80
C ALA A 174 0.40 29.07 12.77
N ILE A 175 1.48 28.35 13.03
CA ILE A 175 2.59 28.11 12.10
C ILE A 175 2.78 26.59 12.01
N ILE A 176 2.94 26.06 10.80
CA ILE A 176 3.39 24.67 10.56
C ILE A 176 4.84 24.75 10.07
N SER A 177 5.73 23.92 10.61
CA SER A 177 7.08 23.73 10.05
C SER A 177 7.31 22.28 9.69
N VAL A 178 7.81 22.04 8.48
CA VAL A 178 8.24 20.73 7.99
C VAL A 178 9.72 20.84 7.64
N ASP A 179 10.56 20.15 8.42
CA ASP A 179 12.01 20.08 8.24
C ASP A 179 12.39 18.86 7.38
N GLY A 180 13.42 18.99 6.53
CA GLY A 180 13.88 17.92 5.65
C GLY A 180 14.75 18.41 4.50
N GLU A 181 14.99 17.55 3.51
CA GLU A 181 15.69 17.87 2.26
C GLU A 181 15.00 17.16 1.09
N VAL A 182 15.04 17.74 -0.10
CA VAL A 182 14.55 17.12 -1.35
C VAL A 182 15.69 17.10 -2.36
N ALA A 183 16.12 15.91 -2.77
CA ALA A 183 17.20 15.70 -3.71
C ALA A 183 16.89 14.55 -4.69
N PRO A 184 17.36 14.61 -5.94
CA PRO A 184 17.23 13.50 -6.88
C PRO A 184 17.93 12.24 -6.35
N ALA A 185 17.20 11.12 -6.32
CA ALA A 185 17.71 9.80 -5.91
C ALA A 185 17.71 8.81 -7.08
N THR A 186 18.41 7.69 -6.94
CA THR A 186 18.39 6.59 -7.91
C THR A 186 18.36 5.26 -7.18
N THR A 187 17.24 4.56 -7.29
CA THR A 187 17.08 3.17 -6.84
C THR A 187 17.42 2.19 -7.98
N ARG A 188 17.44 0.89 -7.68
CA ARG A 188 17.64 -0.18 -8.67
C ARG A 188 16.76 -1.37 -8.34
N ASN A 189 15.90 -1.77 -9.27
CA ASN A 189 15.25 -3.08 -9.20
C ASN A 189 16.33 -4.18 -9.32
N LEU A 190 16.23 -5.24 -8.53
CA LEU A 190 17.12 -6.38 -8.58
C LEU A 190 16.34 -7.61 -9.06
N LEU A 191 16.81 -8.21 -10.15
CA LEU A 191 16.24 -9.44 -10.71
C LEU A 191 17.19 -10.61 -10.45
N ALA A 192 16.68 -11.71 -9.90
CA ALA A 192 17.44 -12.94 -9.70
C ALA A 192 16.76 -14.10 -10.44
N VAL A 193 17.48 -14.72 -11.39
CA VAL A 193 16.96 -15.81 -12.22
C VAL A 193 17.54 -17.15 -11.77
N LEU A 194 16.67 -18.12 -11.59
CA LEU A 194 16.99 -19.51 -11.30
C LEU A 194 16.59 -20.38 -12.52
N PRO A 195 17.54 -20.76 -13.41
CA PRO A 195 17.22 -21.43 -14.68
C PRO A 195 16.51 -22.76 -14.49
N GLY A 196 15.43 -23.01 -15.22
CA GLY A 196 14.70 -24.29 -15.24
C GLY A 196 15.05 -25.17 -16.43
N GLN A 197 14.34 -26.29 -16.60
CA GLN A 197 14.44 -27.12 -17.81
C GLN A 197 13.87 -26.43 -19.07
N SER A 198 13.15 -25.32 -18.91
CA SER A 198 12.62 -24.50 -20.00
C SER A 198 12.74 -23.00 -19.74
N GLU A 199 12.75 -22.24 -20.83
CA GLU A 199 12.73 -20.77 -20.85
C GLU A 199 11.37 -20.17 -20.46
N GLU A 200 10.32 -20.99 -20.32
CA GLU A 200 9.06 -20.49 -19.75
C GLU A 200 9.28 -20.12 -18.29
N ARG A 201 8.98 -18.87 -17.93
CA ARG A 201 9.25 -18.33 -16.58
C ARG A 201 7.98 -18.04 -15.77
N VAL A 202 8.08 -18.30 -14.48
CA VAL A 202 7.18 -17.77 -13.44
C VAL A 202 7.98 -16.76 -12.62
N MET A 203 7.45 -15.55 -12.47
CA MET A 203 8.08 -14.48 -11.71
C MET A 203 7.39 -14.32 -10.36
N PHE A 204 8.12 -14.42 -9.26
CA PHE A 204 7.69 -13.88 -7.97
C PHE A 204 8.16 -12.42 -7.87
N GLU A 205 7.33 -11.54 -7.34
CA GLU A 205 7.61 -10.09 -7.32
C GLU A 205 7.16 -9.41 -6.02
N THR A 206 7.89 -8.36 -5.65
CA THR A 206 7.82 -7.63 -4.37
C THR A 206 8.56 -6.29 -4.57
N HIS A 207 8.35 -5.27 -3.72
CA HIS A 207 9.23 -4.09 -3.65
C HIS A 207 10.28 -4.25 -2.52
N THR A 208 11.04 -3.21 -2.21
CA THR A 208 12.12 -3.29 -1.19
C THR A 208 12.28 -2.04 -0.32
N ASP A 209 11.70 -0.93 -0.74
CA ASP A 209 11.43 0.24 0.09
C ASP A 209 10.15 0.03 0.92
N GLY A 210 10.14 0.59 2.14
CA GLY A 210 8.99 0.58 3.04
C GLY A 210 9.27 1.23 4.40
N ASN A 211 8.22 1.68 5.09
CA ASN A 211 8.34 2.40 6.37
C ASN A 211 7.94 1.58 7.62
N THR A 212 7.35 0.38 7.45
CA THR A 212 6.95 -0.50 8.56
C THR A 212 7.30 -1.97 8.29
N TYR A 213 7.23 -2.79 9.34
CA TYR A 213 7.41 -4.26 9.27
C TYR A 213 6.31 -4.98 8.45
N VAL A 214 5.19 -4.31 8.17
CA VAL A 214 4.15 -4.85 7.28
C VAL A 214 4.27 -4.29 5.87
N GLN A 215 4.61 -3.00 5.74
CA GLN A 215 4.64 -2.30 4.45
C GLN A 215 5.54 -3.00 3.44
N GLU A 216 6.72 -3.50 3.84
CA GLU A 216 7.36 -4.52 3.03
C GLU A 216 8.05 -5.61 3.86
N ASN A 217 7.66 -6.85 3.58
CA ASN A 217 8.24 -8.07 4.13
C ASN A 217 8.20 -9.26 3.14
N GLY A 218 7.61 -9.07 1.95
CA GLY A 218 7.71 -9.96 0.80
C GLY A 218 9.15 -10.33 0.40
N PRO A 219 10.19 -9.46 0.53
CA PRO A 219 11.57 -9.86 0.28
C PRO A 219 12.04 -11.01 1.16
N VAL A 220 11.57 -11.09 2.41
CA VAL A 220 11.91 -12.20 3.33
C VAL A 220 11.26 -13.50 2.84
N ALA A 221 10.03 -13.44 2.35
CA ALA A 221 9.32 -14.58 1.77
C ALA A 221 9.93 -15.04 0.45
N LEU A 222 10.25 -14.11 -0.45
CA LEU A 222 10.87 -14.41 -1.75
C LEU A 222 12.30 -14.94 -1.59
N LEU A 223 13.10 -14.42 -0.65
CA LEU A 223 14.40 -15.01 -0.31
C LEU A 223 14.26 -16.42 0.28
N ALA A 224 13.25 -16.69 1.11
CA ALA A 224 12.99 -18.03 1.62
C ALA A 224 12.56 -19.01 0.50
N LEU A 225 11.75 -18.57 -0.46
CA LEU A 225 11.38 -19.34 -1.64
C LEU A 225 12.56 -19.58 -2.58
N ALA A 226 13.39 -18.56 -2.83
CA ALA A 226 14.62 -18.68 -3.62
C ALA A 226 15.59 -19.70 -2.99
N GLN A 227 15.80 -19.64 -1.67
CA GLN A 227 16.60 -20.64 -0.95
C GLN A 227 16.01 -22.06 -0.99
N TYR A 228 14.68 -22.19 -1.03
CA TYR A 228 14.01 -23.49 -1.16
C TYR A 228 14.20 -24.07 -2.57
N PHE A 229 13.88 -23.30 -3.62
CA PHE A 229 13.96 -23.76 -5.01
C PHE A 229 15.39 -23.94 -5.51
N ALA A 230 16.36 -23.14 -5.05
CA ALA A 230 17.78 -23.31 -5.38
C ALA A 230 18.42 -24.55 -4.74
N LYS A 231 17.79 -25.15 -3.72
CA LYS A 231 18.19 -26.43 -3.12
C LYS A 231 17.56 -27.65 -3.81
N GLN A 232 16.67 -27.45 -4.78
CA GLN A 232 16.09 -28.55 -5.56
C GLN A 232 16.94 -28.83 -6.82
N PRO A 233 17.12 -30.10 -7.21
CA PRO A 233 17.78 -30.44 -8.47
C PRO A 233 16.97 -29.91 -9.67
N LEU A 234 17.66 -29.60 -10.77
CA LEU A 234 17.06 -29.05 -11.99
C LEU A 234 15.93 -29.93 -12.57
N SER A 235 16.02 -31.25 -12.39
CA SER A 235 15.00 -32.23 -12.78
C SER A 235 13.65 -32.06 -12.08
N LEU A 236 13.61 -31.41 -10.90
CA LEU A 236 12.40 -31.04 -10.18
C LEU A 236 12.00 -29.57 -10.43
N ARG A 237 12.46 -28.98 -11.54
CA ARG A 237 12.15 -27.59 -11.88
C ARG A 237 11.97 -27.37 -13.40
N THR A 238 10.76 -27.61 -13.88
CA THR A 238 10.38 -27.56 -15.31
C THR A 238 10.50 -26.14 -15.87
N ARG A 239 10.12 -25.13 -15.08
CA ARG A 239 10.17 -23.71 -15.48
C ARG A 239 11.31 -22.95 -14.83
N THR A 240 11.73 -21.90 -15.53
CA THR A 240 12.62 -20.90 -14.94
C THR A 240 11.86 -20.10 -13.88
N ILE A 241 12.50 -19.83 -12.75
CA ILE A 241 11.93 -18.98 -11.70
C ILE A 241 12.69 -17.67 -11.69
N GLU A 242 11.95 -16.57 -11.73
CA GLU A 242 12.48 -15.22 -11.58
C GLU A 242 12.00 -14.62 -10.26
N PHE A 243 12.88 -13.92 -9.55
CA PHE A 243 12.55 -13.16 -8.35
C PHE A 243 12.85 -11.69 -8.63
N ALA A 244 11.81 -10.87 -8.72
CA ALA A 244 11.91 -9.44 -8.94
C ALA A 244 11.73 -8.68 -7.62
N PHE A 245 12.79 -7.99 -7.21
CA PHE A 245 12.82 -7.11 -6.05
C PHE A 245 12.85 -5.67 -6.56
N ASN A 246 11.67 -5.10 -6.78
CA ASN A 246 11.51 -3.77 -7.36
C ASN A 246 11.71 -2.66 -6.30
N THR A 247 11.68 -1.40 -6.73
CA THR A 247 11.96 -0.24 -5.87
C THR A 247 11.08 0.97 -6.20
N GLY A 248 10.81 1.80 -5.21
CA GLY A 248 10.09 3.08 -5.34
C GLY A 248 8.57 2.94 -5.29
N HIS A 249 8.03 1.94 -4.59
CA HIS A 249 6.58 1.83 -4.39
C HIS A 249 6.03 2.94 -3.47
N LEU A 250 6.85 3.45 -2.54
CA LEU A 250 6.52 4.64 -1.74
C LEU A 250 6.57 5.96 -2.56
N HIS A 251 6.83 5.87 -3.87
CA HIS A 251 6.90 6.99 -4.81
C HIS A 251 6.29 6.54 -6.16
N ILE A 252 4.98 6.27 -6.17
CA ILE A 252 4.28 5.65 -7.33
C ILE A 252 4.55 6.35 -8.68
N SER A 253 4.71 7.68 -8.69
CA SER A 253 5.07 8.45 -9.90
C SER A 253 6.36 7.97 -10.63
N LYS A 254 7.25 7.21 -9.96
CA LYS A 254 8.52 6.69 -10.52
C LYS A 254 8.69 5.16 -10.46
N GLU A 255 7.69 4.44 -9.94
CA GLU A 255 7.79 3.07 -9.43
C GLU A 255 8.45 2.06 -10.37
N GLY A 256 9.31 1.22 -9.79
CA GLY A 256 10.01 0.13 -10.45
C GLY A 256 9.09 -0.97 -11.00
N SER A 257 8.04 -1.37 -10.29
CA SER A 257 7.13 -2.44 -10.75
C SER A 257 6.28 -2.00 -11.94
N HIS A 258 5.80 -0.75 -11.96
CA HIS A 258 5.17 -0.17 -13.16
C HIS A 258 6.12 -0.19 -14.38
N ARG A 259 7.36 0.28 -14.21
CA ARG A 259 8.37 0.28 -15.28
C ARG A 259 8.67 -1.14 -15.78
N HIS A 260 8.76 -2.10 -14.87
CA HIS A 260 9.00 -3.51 -15.19
C HIS A 260 7.80 -4.12 -15.93
N ALA A 261 6.56 -3.90 -15.49
CA ALA A 261 5.36 -4.35 -16.19
C ALA A 261 5.30 -3.85 -17.64
N GLN A 262 5.65 -2.59 -17.90
CA GLN A 262 5.75 -2.08 -19.28
C GLN A 262 6.84 -2.77 -20.12
N GLN A 263 7.98 -3.12 -19.52
CA GLN A 263 9.06 -3.84 -20.22
C GLN A 263 8.60 -5.25 -20.62
N LEU A 264 7.98 -5.97 -19.69
CA LEU A 264 7.43 -7.31 -19.92
C LEU A 264 6.31 -7.29 -20.97
N ASP A 265 5.44 -6.29 -21.01
CA ASP A 265 4.37 -6.18 -22.03
C ASP A 265 4.94 -6.04 -23.44
N ARG A 266 5.96 -5.19 -23.63
CA ARG A 266 6.69 -5.01 -24.90
C ARG A 266 7.52 -6.23 -25.33
N ALA A 267 7.61 -7.26 -24.48
CA ALA A 267 8.41 -8.46 -24.72
C ALA A 267 7.67 -9.79 -24.47
N PHE A 268 6.37 -9.74 -24.16
CA PHE A 268 5.59 -10.86 -23.64
C PHE A 268 5.63 -12.13 -24.51
N ASP A 269 5.62 -11.94 -25.84
CA ASP A 269 5.60 -13.02 -26.82
C ASP A 269 7.00 -13.59 -27.12
N ARG A 270 8.06 -12.85 -26.78
CA ARG A 270 9.47 -13.28 -26.88
C ARG A 270 9.95 -13.97 -25.61
N GLU A 271 9.68 -13.37 -24.45
CA GLU A 271 10.26 -13.75 -23.16
C GLU A 271 9.42 -14.75 -22.35
N LYS A 272 8.53 -15.50 -23.03
CA LYS A 272 7.83 -16.71 -22.58
C LYS A 272 7.22 -16.67 -21.16
N LEU A 273 6.83 -15.49 -20.69
CA LEU A 273 6.29 -15.27 -19.35
C LEU A 273 4.97 -16.03 -19.17
N ALA A 274 4.90 -16.93 -18.18
CA ALA A 274 3.75 -17.76 -17.92
C ALA A 274 2.84 -17.19 -16.81
N LEU A 275 3.43 -16.66 -15.73
CA LEU A 275 2.70 -16.05 -14.60
C LEU A 275 3.61 -15.08 -13.83
N VAL A 276 3.05 -13.97 -13.37
CA VAL A 276 3.60 -13.09 -12.32
C VAL A 276 2.83 -13.33 -11.01
N ILE A 277 3.57 -13.36 -9.91
CA ILE A 277 3.08 -13.58 -8.54
C ILE A 277 3.61 -12.44 -7.65
N PRO A 278 2.94 -11.27 -7.66
CA PRO A 278 3.16 -10.17 -6.72
C PRO A 278 2.79 -10.58 -5.30
N VAL A 279 3.57 -10.12 -4.31
CA VAL A 279 3.46 -10.48 -2.90
C VAL A 279 3.70 -9.25 -2.02
N GLU A 280 2.69 -8.84 -1.27
CA GLU A 280 2.73 -7.66 -0.40
C GLU A 280 2.14 -7.99 0.99
N HIS A 281 2.65 -7.32 2.03
CA HIS A 281 2.04 -7.24 3.37
C HIS A 281 1.67 -8.61 3.99
N LEU A 282 2.67 -9.49 4.18
CA LEU A 282 2.49 -10.82 4.77
C LEU A 282 2.49 -10.80 6.31
N GLY A 283 1.94 -11.87 6.89
CA GLY A 283 1.89 -12.14 8.33
C GLY A 283 0.94 -11.25 9.13
N THR A 284 0.41 -10.20 8.52
CA THR A 284 -0.30 -9.10 9.16
C THR A 284 -1.37 -9.53 10.16
N ARG A 285 -1.30 -8.96 11.36
CA ARG A 285 -2.31 -9.07 12.42
C ARG A 285 -3.36 -7.96 12.29
N GLU A 286 -4.61 -8.31 12.55
CA GLU A 286 -5.73 -7.37 12.48
C GLU A 286 -5.71 -6.42 13.69
N ILE A 287 -5.91 -5.14 13.37
CA ILE A 287 -6.05 -4.04 14.32
C ILE A 287 -7.36 -3.33 13.98
N GLU A 288 -8.17 -3.01 14.99
CA GLU A 288 -9.45 -2.31 14.83
C GLU A 288 -9.57 -1.12 15.78
N GLU A 289 -10.42 -0.16 15.41
CA GLU A 289 -10.83 0.92 16.32
C GLU A 289 -11.75 0.40 17.43
N ARG A 290 -11.44 0.76 18.68
CA ARG A 290 -12.30 0.67 19.87
C ARG A 290 -12.64 2.05 20.40
N ALA A 291 -13.69 2.16 21.20
CA ALA A 291 -13.88 3.37 22.01
C ALA A 291 -12.73 3.49 23.03
N ARG A 292 -12.23 4.71 23.25
CA ARG A 292 -11.12 4.95 24.19
C ARG A 292 -11.55 4.66 25.63
N PRO A 293 -10.62 4.25 26.52
CA PRO A 293 -10.85 4.24 27.96
C PRO A 293 -11.36 5.58 28.49
N ASP A 294 -11.99 5.53 29.67
CA ASP A 294 -12.52 6.69 30.40
C ASP A 294 -13.61 7.50 29.66
N GLY A 295 -14.12 7.00 28.53
CA GLY A 295 -15.11 7.71 27.70
C GLY A 295 -14.54 8.92 26.94
N LYS A 296 -13.22 9.01 26.78
CA LYS A 296 -12.56 10.10 26.05
C LYS A 296 -13.00 10.12 24.57
N PRO A 297 -13.16 11.30 23.94
CA PRO A 297 -13.55 11.36 22.53
C PRO A 297 -12.48 10.75 21.62
N GLY A 298 -12.93 10.07 20.57
CA GLY A 298 -12.09 9.36 19.61
C GLY A 298 -12.22 7.84 19.68
N SER A 299 -11.27 7.18 19.03
CA SER A 299 -11.05 5.75 19.02
C SER A 299 -9.66 5.44 19.59
N THR A 300 -9.39 4.18 19.92
CA THR A 300 -8.03 3.66 20.11
C THR A 300 -7.83 2.40 19.28
N LEU A 301 -6.61 2.12 18.81
CA LEU A 301 -6.30 0.99 17.94
C LEU A 301 -5.84 -0.25 18.73
N GLU A 302 -6.62 -1.32 18.67
CA GLU A 302 -6.35 -2.57 19.39
C GLU A 302 -6.22 -3.78 18.46
N TYR A 303 -5.29 -4.69 18.77
CA TYR A 303 -5.22 -6.00 18.12
C TYR A 303 -6.45 -6.85 18.46
N THR A 304 -7.11 -7.42 17.45
CA THR A 304 -8.29 -8.29 17.68
C THR A 304 -7.94 -9.75 17.97
N GLY A 305 -6.67 -10.12 17.82
CA GLY A 305 -6.20 -11.51 17.86
C GLY A 305 -6.43 -12.30 16.56
N ARG A 306 -7.04 -11.69 15.52
CA ARG A 306 -7.19 -12.30 14.18
C ARG A 306 -6.03 -11.91 13.26
N GLY A 307 -5.85 -12.65 12.16
CA GLY A 307 -5.11 -12.15 11.01
C GLY A 307 -5.87 -11.02 10.32
N GLU A 308 -5.15 -10.12 9.66
CA GLU A 308 -5.79 -9.10 8.81
C GLU A 308 -6.40 -9.74 7.55
N THR A 309 -7.50 -9.15 7.07
CA THR A 309 -8.12 -9.49 5.79
C THR A 309 -7.09 -9.38 4.67
N MET A 310 -6.88 -10.51 3.98
CA MET A 310 -5.96 -10.64 2.86
C MET A 310 -6.78 -10.88 1.59
N ILE A 311 -6.59 -10.05 0.57
CA ILE A 311 -7.16 -10.26 -0.76
C ILE A 311 -6.11 -10.99 -1.61
N TRP A 312 -6.55 -12.02 -2.32
CA TRP A 312 -5.75 -12.74 -3.30
C TRP A 312 -6.44 -12.61 -4.67
N CYS A 313 -6.02 -11.62 -5.45
CA CYS A 313 -6.57 -11.39 -6.78
C CYS A 313 -6.00 -12.38 -7.80
N VAL A 314 -6.81 -12.83 -8.74
CA VAL A 314 -6.41 -13.77 -9.80
C VAL A 314 -7.08 -13.41 -11.11
N GLY A 315 -6.29 -13.35 -12.18
CA GLY A 315 -6.81 -12.98 -13.49
C GLY A 315 -7.70 -14.07 -14.11
N PRO A 316 -8.14 -13.90 -15.37
CA PRO A 316 -8.95 -14.88 -16.10
C PRO A 316 -8.14 -16.14 -16.47
N SER A 317 -7.81 -16.94 -15.46
CA SER A 317 -7.02 -18.17 -15.56
C SER A 317 -7.55 -19.23 -14.57
N PRO A 318 -8.47 -20.11 -15.01
CA PRO A 318 -8.98 -21.21 -14.20
C PRO A 318 -7.91 -22.09 -13.51
N PRO A 319 -6.78 -22.47 -14.13
CA PRO A 319 -5.77 -23.27 -13.42
C PRO A 319 -5.10 -22.50 -12.27
N VAL A 320 -4.87 -21.18 -12.42
CA VAL A 320 -4.27 -20.34 -11.35
C VAL A 320 -5.25 -20.17 -10.20
N LEU A 321 -6.54 -19.88 -10.49
CA LEU A 321 -7.59 -19.83 -9.47
C LEU A 321 -7.68 -21.15 -8.69
N SER A 322 -7.67 -22.28 -9.41
CA SER A 322 -7.71 -23.61 -8.83
C SER A 322 -6.46 -23.94 -7.99
N ALA A 323 -5.27 -23.45 -8.40
CA ALA A 323 -4.04 -23.55 -7.62
C ALA A 323 -4.11 -22.74 -6.32
N ILE A 324 -4.59 -21.50 -6.37
CA ILE A 324 -4.76 -20.63 -5.20
C ILE A 324 -5.75 -21.24 -4.21
N GLN A 325 -6.92 -21.71 -4.67
CA GLN A 325 -7.90 -22.36 -3.81
C GLN A 325 -7.36 -23.64 -3.14
N ARG A 326 -6.56 -24.44 -3.86
CA ARG A 326 -5.83 -25.58 -3.26
C ARG A 326 -4.80 -25.12 -2.23
N ALA A 327 -4.01 -24.08 -2.52
CA ALA A 327 -2.97 -23.58 -1.62
C ALA A 327 -3.55 -23.01 -0.32
N VAL A 328 -4.59 -22.17 -0.41
CA VAL A 328 -5.36 -21.62 0.74
C VAL A 328 -5.86 -22.74 1.65
N SER A 329 -6.48 -23.78 1.06
CA SER A 329 -7.01 -24.93 1.79
C SER A 329 -5.89 -25.78 2.42
N ARG A 330 -4.89 -26.18 1.62
CA ARG A 330 -3.76 -27.04 2.04
C ARG A 330 -2.91 -26.40 3.15
N ARG A 331 -2.69 -25.09 3.08
CA ARG A 331 -1.93 -24.33 4.08
C ARG A 331 -2.78 -23.78 5.22
N LYS A 332 -4.11 -24.05 5.21
CA LYS A 332 -5.08 -23.65 6.23
C LYS A 332 -5.03 -22.14 6.53
N LEU A 333 -4.95 -21.32 5.48
CA LEU A 333 -4.87 -19.87 5.64
C LEU A 333 -6.17 -19.30 6.21
N ASP A 334 -6.05 -18.29 7.05
CA ASP A 334 -7.14 -17.52 7.64
C ASP A 334 -7.37 -16.21 6.89
N ARG A 335 -8.59 -15.66 6.98
CA ARG A 335 -8.94 -14.30 6.52
C ARG A 335 -8.61 -14.04 5.05
N VAL A 336 -8.68 -15.05 4.18
CA VAL A 336 -8.38 -14.94 2.74
C VAL A 336 -9.65 -14.77 1.90
N ILE A 337 -9.67 -13.74 1.04
CA ILE A 337 -10.68 -13.52 0.01
C ILE A 337 -10.02 -13.66 -1.37
N VAL A 338 -10.40 -14.66 -2.15
CA VAL A 338 -9.91 -14.87 -3.53
C VAL A 338 -10.87 -14.19 -4.51
N ALA A 339 -10.38 -13.29 -5.35
CA ALA A 339 -11.22 -12.40 -6.16
C ALA A 339 -10.69 -12.18 -7.60
N PRO A 340 -11.54 -11.77 -8.55
CA PRO A 340 -11.13 -11.41 -9.92
C PRO A 340 -10.52 -9.99 -10.03
N GLY A 341 -10.40 -9.26 -8.91
CA GLY A 341 -10.00 -7.85 -8.83
C GLY A 341 -10.69 -7.17 -7.63
N ILE A 342 -10.38 -5.89 -7.37
CA ILE A 342 -11.01 -5.10 -6.28
C ILE A 342 -11.72 -3.83 -6.73
N SER A 343 -11.58 -3.41 -7.99
CA SER A 343 -12.38 -2.29 -8.53
C SER A 343 -13.83 -2.70 -8.79
N LYS A 344 -14.72 -1.72 -9.02
CA LYS A 344 -15.98 -2.00 -9.72
C LYS A 344 -15.66 -2.68 -11.07
N PRO A 345 -16.38 -3.74 -11.48
CA PRO A 345 -16.22 -4.32 -12.81
C PRO A 345 -16.73 -3.38 -13.90
N ASP A 346 -15.99 -3.30 -15.00
CA ASP A 346 -16.35 -2.55 -16.20
C ASP A 346 -16.09 -3.43 -17.43
N ARG A 347 -17.15 -3.69 -18.21
CA ARG A 347 -17.10 -4.55 -19.39
C ARG A 347 -16.79 -3.78 -20.69
N SER A 348 -16.66 -2.45 -20.63
CA SER A 348 -16.32 -1.61 -21.78
C SER A 348 -14.81 -1.50 -22.04
N ARG A 349 -13.99 -2.13 -21.19
CA ARG A 349 -12.53 -2.08 -21.21
C ARG A 349 -11.88 -3.42 -20.85
N VAL A 350 -10.58 -3.54 -21.14
CA VAL A 350 -9.72 -4.64 -20.71
C VAL A 350 -8.53 -4.11 -19.89
N PRO A 351 -8.20 -4.71 -18.73
CA PRO A 351 -8.93 -5.78 -18.07
C PRO A 351 -10.25 -5.29 -17.45
N THR A 352 -11.16 -6.23 -17.12
CA THR A 352 -12.50 -5.90 -16.59
C THR A 352 -12.45 -5.26 -15.19
N TYR A 353 -11.39 -5.51 -14.43
CA TYR A 353 -11.11 -4.91 -13.13
C TYR A 353 -9.80 -4.11 -13.23
N SER A 354 -9.82 -2.80 -12.99
CA SER A 354 -8.63 -1.93 -13.17
C SER A 354 -7.76 -1.81 -11.92
N SER A 355 -8.09 -2.54 -10.84
CA SER A 355 -7.31 -2.63 -9.62
C SER A 355 -7.27 -4.06 -9.12
N PHE A 356 -6.07 -4.50 -8.74
CA PHE A 356 -5.75 -5.89 -8.39
C PHE A 356 -5.22 -6.05 -6.96
N GLY A 357 -5.23 -4.96 -6.19
CA GLY A 357 -4.45 -4.86 -4.96
C GLY A 357 -2.98 -4.61 -5.28
N GLY A 358 -2.47 -3.49 -4.76
CA GLY A 358 -1.04 -3.18 -4.73
C GLY A 358 -0.33 -3.19 -6.08
N ILE A 359 0.99 -3.46 -6.05
CA ILE A 359 1.90 -3.53 -7.21
C ILE A 359 1.42 -4.51 -8.29
N GLY A 360 0.67 -5.56 -7.91
CA GLY A 360 0.06 -6.48 -8.86
C GLY A 360 -0.92 -5.84 -9.84
N THR A 361 -1.43 -4.64 -9.52
CA THR A 361 -2.23 -3.82 -10.42
C THR A 361 -1.45 -3.39 -11.67
N CYS A 362 -0.14 -3.11 -11.55
CA CYS A 362 0.71 -2.74 -12.67
C CYS A 362 0.79 -3.86 -13.71
N TYR A 363 1.03 -5.10 -13.26
CA TYR A 363 1.09 -6.28 -14.13
C TYR A 363 -0.28 -6.64 -14.74
N HIS A 364 -1.37 -6.48 -13.96
CA HIS A 364 -2.71 -6.76 -14.45
C HIS A 364 -3.16 -5.79 -15.55
N ASN A 365 -2.95 -4.49 -15.36
CA ASN A 365 -3.33 -3.46 -16.35
C ASN A 365 -2.41 -3.49 -17.59
N ALA A 366 -1.17 -3.96 -17.46
CA ALA A 366 -0.29 -4.29 -18.59
C ALA A 366 -0.72 -5.56 -19.38
N LEU A 367 -1.85 -6.18 -19.03
CA LEU A 367 -2.37 -7.42 -19.61
C LEU A 367 -1.37 -8.58 -19.56
N LEU A 368 -0.60 -8.66 -18.47
CA LEU A 368 0.31 -9.76 -18.17
C LEU A 368 -0.39 -10.79 -17.29
N PRO A 369 -0.20 -12.10 -17.54
CA PRO A 369 -0.72 -13.16 -16.70
C PRO A 369 -0.27 -12.97 -15.25
N THR A 370 -1.16 -12.54 -14.37
CA THR A 370 -0.83 -12.25 -12.98
C THR A 370 -1.89 -12.72 -11.99
N THR A 371 -1.43 -13.01 -10.77
CA THR A 371 -2.19 -12.95 -9.53
C THR A 371 -1.78 -11.67 -8.75
N SER A 372 -2.19 -11.49 -7.50
CA SER A 372 -1.64 -10.53 -6.53
C SER A 372 -2.11 -10.93 -5.14
N LEU A 373 -1.29 -10.76 -4.10
CA LEU A 373 -1.65 -11.04 -2.71
C LEU A 373 -1.23 -9.86 -1.83
N ILE A 374 -2.20 -9.27 -1.11
CA ILE A 374 -1.99 -8.10 -0.26
C ILE A 374 -2.97 -8.10 0.93
N SER A 375 -2.58 -7.46 2.04
CA SER A 375 -3.47 -7.08 3.16
C SER A 375 -3.37 -5.57 3.45
N GLY A 376 -4.40 -4.96 4.04
CA GLY A 376 -4.46 -3.49 4.20
C GLY A 376 -4.77 -3.01 5.62
N PRO A 377 -3.92 -3.30 6.62
CA PRO A 377 -4.16 -2.99 8.04
C PRO A 377 -3.96 -1.51 8.41
N TRP A 378 -4.27 -1.19 9.67
CA TRP A 378 -3.80 0.04 10.32
C TRP A 378 -2.27 0.11 10.47
N SER A 379 -1.61 -1.02 10.72
CA SER A 379 -0.15 -1.11 10.87
C SER A 379 0.63 -0.99 9.55
N LEU A 380 -0.05 -0.77 8.42
CA LEU A 380 0.57 -0.65 7.10
C LEU A 380 1.48 0.57 7.06
N TRP A 381 0.90 1.75 7.28
CA TRP A 381 1.58 3.03 7.20
C TRP A 381 2.02 3.59 8.55
N ALA A 382 1.73 2.91 9.67
CA ALA A 382 1.99 3.36 11.04
C ALA A 382 3.16 2.58 11.71
N PRO A 383 4.39 3.12 11.76
CA PRO A 383 5.56 2.45 12.33
C PRO A 383 5.42 2.00 13.80
N ARG A 384 4.58 2.66 14.59
CA ARG A 384 4.43 2.44 16.04
C ARG A 384 4.18 0.97 16.43
N PHE A 385 3.50 0.20 15.58
CA PHE A 385 3.16 -1.21 15.84
C PHE A 385 4.35 -2.17 15.68
N GLY A 386 5.45 -1.74 15.06
CA GLY A 386 6.71 -2.47 14.97
C GLY A 386 6.57 -3.92 14.47
N SER A 387 7.45 -4.79 14.96
CA SER A 387 7.42 -6.22 14.63
C SER A 387 6.17 -6.95 15.15
N SER A 388 5.51 -6.45 16.20
CA SER A 388 4.27 -7.04 16.74
C SER A 388 3.08 -6.95 15.78
N ALA A 389 3.17 -6.16 14.71
CA ALA A 389 2.20 -6.16 13.61
C ALA A 389 2.22 -7.46 12.76
N VAL A 390 3.32 -8.23 12.80
CA VAL A 390 3.55 -9.39 11.94
C VAL A 390 3.47 -10.69 12.74
N ASP A 391 2.56 -11.59 12.36
CA ASP A 391 2.60 -12.98 12.79
C ASP A 391 3.52 -13.79 11.87
N VAL A 392 4.66 -14.23 12.40
CA VAL A 392 5.68 -15.00 11.65
C VAL A 392 5.15 -16.38 11.23
N SER A 393 4.22 -16.98 11.99
CA SER A 393 3.62 -18.27 11.61
C SER A 393 2.65 -18.10 10.44
N ARG A 394 1.86 -17.02 10.45
CA ARG A 394 0.99 -16.63 9.33
C ARG A 394 1.80 -16.28 8.08
N LEU A 395 2.86 -15.48 8.22
CA LEU A 395 3.79 -15.13 7.13
C LEU A 395 4.37 -16.40 6.49
N ARG A 396 4.84 -17.35 7.32
CA ARG A 396 5.34 -18.65 6.86
C ARG A 396 4.27 -19.44 6.11
N ALA A 397 3.04 -19.49 6.61
CA ALA A 397 1.94 -20.21 5.96
C ALA A 397 1.59 -19.61 4.59
N GLN A 398 1.51 -18.28 4.49
CA GLN A 398 1.28 -17.55 3.24
C GLN A 398 2.44 -17.74 2.26
N THR A 399 3.70 -17.61 2.71
CA THR A 399 4.90 -17.90 1.90
C THR A 399 4.86 -19.30 1.29
N LEU A 400 4.47 -20.30 2.09
CA LEU A 400 4.32 -21.69 1.63
C LEU A 400 3.13 -21.90 0.68
N ALA A 401 2.09 -21.06 0.75
CA ALA A 401 0.98 -21.07 -0.20
C ALA A 401 1.37 -20.41 -1.53
N ILE A 402 2.15 -19.33 -1.49
CA ILE A 402 2.74 -18.66 -2.66
C ILE A 402 3.66 -19.64 -3.43
N GLY A 403 4.54 -20.35 -2.71
CA GLY A 403 5.40 -21.39 -3.31
C GLY A 403 4.61 -22.57 -3.91
N ASP A 404 3.45 -22.91 -3.33
CA ASP A 404 2.57 -23.96 -3.87
C ASP A 404 1.95 -23.58 -5.23
N ILE A 405 1.82 -22.29 -5.55
CA ILE A 405 1.29 -21.85 -6.85
C ILE A 405 2.21 -22.28 -8.00
N TYR A 406 3.54 -22.12 -7.82
CA TYR A 406 4.52 -22.59 -8.80
C TYR A 406 4.38 -24.11 -9.01
N LEU A 407 4.45 -24.88 -7.93
CA LEU A 407 4.40 -26.35 -7.95
C LEU A 407 3.09 -26.89 -8.53
N ALA A 408 1.96 -26.19 -8.34
CA ALA A 408 0.64 -26.59 -8.84
C ALA A 408 0.41 -26.26 -10.33
N LEU A 409 1.28 -25.47 -10.95
CA LEU A 409 1.17 -25.03 -12.36
C LEU A 409 2.33 -25.52 -13.24
N GLU A 410 3.41 -26.00 -12.62
CA GLU A 410 4.68 -26.36 -13.24
C GLU A 410 4.56 -27.22 -14.50
N ASN A 411 3.68 -28.23 -14.49
CA ASN A 411 3.50 -29.18 -15.59
C ASN A 411 2.29 -28.88 -16.49
N LEU A 412 1.57 -27.78 -16.27
CA LEU A 412 0.48 -27.33 -17.16
C LEU A 412 1.06 -26.52 -18.32
N PRO A 413 0.63 -26.71 -19.59
CA PRO A 413 1.07 -25.89 -20.72
C PRO A 413 0.80 -24.39 -20.53
N ARG A 414 1.77 -23.51 -20.87
CA ARG A 414 1.63 -22.04 -20.73
C ARG A 414 0.35 -21.48 -21.33
N ARG A 415 -0.10 -22.01 -22.48
CA ARG A 415 -1.34 -21.61 -23.16
C ARG A 415 -2.59 -21.67 -22.26
N GLU A 416 -2.63 -22.58 -21.30
CA GLU A 416 -3.74 -22.75 -20.36
C GLU A 416 -3.64 -21.77 -19.18
N ILE A 417 -2.42 -21.44 -18.75
CA ILE A 417 -2.15 -20.43 -17.72
C ILE A 417 -2.50 -19.02 -18.24
N ILE A 418 -2.13 -18.69 -19.48
CA ILE A 418 -2.31 -17.35 -20.06
C ILE A 418 -3.65 -17.13 -20.77
N GLY A 419 -4.51 -18.16 -20.87
CA GLY A 419 -5.60 -18.23 -21.85
C GLY A 419 -6.55 -17.02 -21.90
N GLY A 420 -7.04 -16.55 -20.75
CA GLY A 420 -7.93 -15.38 -20.70
C GLY A 420 -7.20 -14.05 -20.89
N TYR A 421 -5.93 -13.94 -20.48
CA TYR A 421 -5.09 -12.77 -20.77
C TYR A 421 -4.78 -12.66 -22.27
N ALA A 422 -4.54 -13.78 -22.96
CA ALA A 422 -4.47 -13.79 -24.43
C ALA A 422 -5.80 -13.34 -25.07
N GLY A 423 -6.94 -13.55 -24.40
CA GLY A 423 -8.22 -12.93 -24.76
C GLY A 423 -8.18 -11.40 -24.63
N TYR A 424 -7.81 -10.88 -23.45
CA TYR A 424 -7.69 -9.43 -23.23
C TYR A 424 -6.69 -8.74 -24.17
N ARG A 425 -5.54 -9.37 -24.47
CA ARG A 425 -4.55 -8.83 -25.41
C ARG A 425 -5.12 -8.69 -26.82
N ARG A 426 -5.80 -9.72 -27.33
CA ARG A 426 -6.55 -9.62 -28.61
C ARG A 426 -7.60 -8.51 -28.60
N CYS A 427 -8.34 -8.34 -27.50
CA CYS A 427 -9.30 -7.23 -27.39
C CYS A 427 -8.61 -5.85 -27.49
N ARG A 428 -7.47 -5.66 -26.82
CA ARG A 428 -6.63 -4.45 -26.93
C ARG A 428 -6.12 -4.25 -28.37
N GLU A 429 -5.65 -5.30 -29.02
CA GLU A 429 -5.19 -5.28 -30.42
C GLU A 429 -6.34 -4.88 -31.39
N THR A 430 -7.58 -5.28 -31.10
CA THR A 430 -8.79 -4.82 -31.82
C THR A 430 -9.35 -3.47 -31.37
N GLY A 431 -8.59 -2.69 -30.58
CA GLY A 431 -8.98 -1.32 -30.19
C GLY A 431 -9.96 -1.20 -29.02
N ALA A 432 -10.13 -2.23 -28.20
CA ALA A 432 -10.89 -2.10 -26.95
C ALA A 432 -10.18 -1.14 -25.97
N ASN A 433 -10.97 -0.36 -25.22
CA ASN A 433 -10.43 0.53 -24.19
C ASN A 433 -9.55 -0.24 -23.20
N VAL A 434 -8.43 0.35 -22.79
CA VAL A 434 -7.56 -0.19 -21.74
C VAL A 434 -7.77 0.55 -20.41
N ALA A 435 -7.39 -0.08 -19.30
CA ALA A 435 -7.20 0.66 -18.07
C ALA A 435 -6.10 1.73 -18.26
N ALA A 436 -6.37 2.96 -17.81
CA ALA A 436 -5.37 4.03 -17.82
C ALA A 436 -4.17 3.67 -16.93
N SER A 437 -3.02 4.31 -17.16
CA SER A 437 -1.91 4.22 -16.19
C SER A 437 -2.36 4.83 -14.85
N LEU A 438 -1.90 4.22 -13.76
CA LEU A 438 -2.12 4.72 -12.40
C LEU A 438 -0.93 5.55 -11.88
N THR A 439 0.09 5.78 -12.71
CA THR A 439 1.22 6.67 -12.41
C THR A 439 0.73 8.13 -12.37
N PRO A 440 0.80 8.83 -11.23
CA PRO A 440 0.44 10.24 -11.13
C PRO A 440 1.58 11.16 -11.61
N ASP A 441 1.27 12.43 -11.83
CA ASP A 441 2.27 13.47 -12.03
C ASP A 441 3.04 13.78 -10.73
N GLU A 442 4.36 13.90 -10.81
CA GLU A 442 5.27 14.10 -9.67
C GLU A 442 5.13 15.49 -9.00
N ILE A 443 4.66 16.50 -9.76
CA ILE A 443 4.51 17.90 -9.33
C ILE A 443 3.24 18.47 -9.96
N VAL A 444 2.44 19.23 -9.19
CA VAL A 444 1.10 19.72 -9.57
C VAL A 444 0.87 21.19 -9.16
#